data_AF-Q92QQ7-F1
#
_entry.id   AF-Q92QQ7-F1
#
_cell.length_a   1.000
_cell.length_b   1.000
_cell.length_c   1.000
_cell.angle_alpha   90.00
_cell.angle_beta   90.00
_cell.angle_gamma   90.00
#
_symmetry.space_group_name_H-M   'P 1'
#
loop_
_entity.id
_entity.type
_entity.pdbx_description
1 polymer ?
#
loop_
_entity_poly.entity_id
_entity_poly.type
_entity_poly.pdbx_seq_one_letter_code
_entity_poly.pdbx_strand_id
1 'polypeptide(L)'
;MGERREFVRLALEEGVNRRELCRRFGISPDIGYKWLARWEAGDRELADRSRRPHISPMRCNEAVETEVLGVRDAHPAWGRAKLWAIWNGREPTRRFRPFMPSSSAMIGS
;
A
#
# COMPACT_ATOMS: atom_id res chain seq x y z
N MET A 1 -29.93 1.03 6.00
CA MET A 1 -29.44 -0.29 5.54
C MET A 1 -28.59 -0.08 4.30
N GLY A 2 -27.48 -0.80 4.12
CA GLY A 2 -26.66 -0.65 2.90
C GLY A 2 -27.23 -1.50 1.76
N GLU A 3 -27.25 -0.98 0.53
CA GLU A 3 -27.78 -1.66 -0.67
C GLU A 3 -27.26 -3.11 -0.82
N ARG A 4 -26.00 -3.35 -0.43
CA ARG A 4 -25.35 -4.67 -0.48
C ARG A 4 -26.01 -5.71 0.42
N ARG A 5 -26.41 -5.31 1.62
CA ARG A 5 -27.06 -6.20 2.59
C ARG A 5 -28.48 -6.54 2.14
N GLU A 6 -29.19 -5.58 1.56
CA GLU A 6 -30.52 -5.82 1.01
C GLU A 6 -30.46 -6.77 -0.20
N PHE A 7 -29.49 -6.58 -1.09
CA PHE A 7 -29.25 -7.51 -2.19
C PHE A 7 -29.05 -8.95 -1.69
N VAL A 8 -28.18 -9.15 -0.69
CA VAL A 8 -27.90 -10.49 -0.17
C VAL A 8 -29.11 -11.08 0.55
N ARG A 9 -29.87 -10.28 1.30
CA ARG A 9 -31.10 -10.72 1.96
C ARG A 9 -32.10 -11.29 0.93
N LEU A 10 -32.33 -10.57 -0.17
CA LEU A 10 -33.22 -11.00 -1.25
C LEU A 10 -32.64 -12.19 -2.05
N ALA A 11 -31.32 -12.25 -2.23
CA ALA A 11 -30.67 -13.33 -2.96
C ALA A 11 -30.68 -14.69 -2.24
N LEU A 12 -30.96 -14.69 -0.93
CA LEU A 12 -31.10 -15.89 -0.09
C LEU A 12 -32.54 -16.44 -0.06
N GLU A 13 -33.51 -15.71 -0.60
CA GLU A 13 -34.89 -16.21 -0.70
C GLU A 13 -34.97 -17.34 -1.73
N GLU A 14 -35.69 -18.41 -1.39
CA GLU A 14 -35.88 -19.58 -2.26
C GLU A 14 -36.59 -19.19 -3.57
N GLY A 15 -36.09 -19.71 -4.70
CA GLY A 15 -36.68 -19.46 -6.03
C GLY A 15 -36.30 -18.12 -6.68
N VAL A 16 -35.45 -17.29 -6.06
CA VAL A 16 -35.01 -16.03 -6.66
C VAL A 16 -34.05 -16.27 -7.83
N ASN A 17 -34.37 -15.67 -8.98
CA ASN A 17 -33.44 -15.57 -10.09
C ASN A 17 -32.38 -14.49 -9.81
N ARG A 18 -31.21 -14.92 -9.34
CA ARG A 18 -30.08 -14.03 -8.98
C ARG A 18 -29.61 -13.13 -10.13
N ARG A 19 -29.71 -13.59 -11.39
CA ARG A 19 -29.34 -12.76 -12.55
C ARG A 19 -30.32 -11.62 -12.76
N GLU A 20 -31.61 -11.89 -12.62
CA GLU A 20 -32.65 -10.86 -12.67
C GLU A 20 -32.52 -9.87 -11.52
N LEU A 21 -32.23 -10.37 -10.31
CA LEU A 21 -31.97 -9.52 -9.16
C LEU A 21 -30.78 -8.58 -9.39
N CYS A 22 -29.68 -9.07 -9.99
CA CYS A 22 -28.54 -8.23 -10.35
C CYS A 22 -28.94 -7.09 -11.32
N ARG A 23 -29.80 -7.37 -12.31
CA ARG A 23 -30.33 -6.35 -13.24
C ARG A 23 -31.14 -5.28 -12.51
N ARG A 24 -32.01 -5.69 -11.58
CA ARG A 24 -32.83 -4.77 -10.77
C ARG A 24 -32.00 -3.87 -9.86
N PHE A 25 -30.90 -4.38 -9.33
CA PHE A 25 -29.96 -3.64 -8.50
C PHE A 25 -28.90 -2.87 -9.32
N GLY A 26 -28.90 -2.98 -10.65
CA GLY A 26 -27.93 -2.31 -11.51
C GLY A 26 -26.48 -2.79 -11.33
N ILE A 27 -26.28 -4.01 -10.82
CA ILE A 27 -24.95 -4.58 -10.59
C ILE A 27 -24.62 -5.68 -11.59
N SER A 28 -23.33 -5.84 -11.89
CA SER A 28 -22.86 -7.00 -12.64
C SER A 28 -23.07 -8.29 -11.83
N PRO A 29 -23.43 -9.43 -12.46
CA PRO A 29 -23.51 -10.73 -11.79
C PRO A 29 -22.26 -11.08 -10.97
N ASP A 30 -21.06 -10.73 -11.45
CA ASP A 30 -19.80 -11.02 -10.75
C ASP A 30 -19.73 -10.33 -9.38
N ILE A 31 -20.25 -9.11 -9.29
CA ILE A 31 -20.33 -8.37 -8.03
C ILE A 31 -21.34 -9.04 -7.09
N GLY A 32 -22.50 -9.45 -7.63
CA GLY A 32 -23.52 -10.16 -6.88
C GLY A 32 -23.02 -11.47 -6.29
N TYR A 33 -22.36 -12.32 -7.10
CA TYR A 33 -21.75 -13.56 -6.63
C TYR A 33 -20.65 -13.32 -5.60
N LYS A 34 -19.84 -12.27 -5.77
CA LYS A 34 -18.82 -11.90 -4.78
C LYS A 34 -19.42 -11.51 -3.43
N TRP A 35 -20.54 -10.80 -3.40
CA TRP A 35 -21.22 -10.46 -2.15
C TRP A 35 -21.82 -11.69 -1.48
N LEU A 36 -22.40 -12.61 -2.25
CA LEU A 36 -22.92 -13.89 -1.73
C LEU A 36 -21.80 -14.73 -1.10
N ALA A 37 -20.67 -14.91 -1.81
CA ALA A 37 -19.53 -15.66 -1.29
C ALA A 37 -18.96 -15.03 0.00
N ARG A 38 -18.91 -13.70 0.09
CA ARG A 38 -18.51 -13.00 1.32
C ARG A 38 -19.50 -13.24 2.47
N TRP A 39 -20.79 -13.21 2.16
CA TRP A 39 -21.83 -13.49 3.16
C TRP A 39 -21.76 -14.92 3.68
N GLU A 40 -21.55 -15.90 2.81
CA GLU A 40 -21.33 -17.30 3.19
C GLU A 40 -20.08 -17.45 4.08
N ALA A 41 -19.02 -16.68 3.82
CA ALA A 41 -17.83 -16.60 4.65
C ALA A 41 -18.01 -15.84 5.98
N GLY A 42 -19.22 -15.39 6.32
CA GLY A 42 -19.54 -14.74 7.60
C GLY A 42 -19.43 -13.21 7.62
N ASP A 43 -19.12 -12.57 6.49
CA ASP A 43 -19.00 -11.11 6.37
C ASP A 43 -20.39 -10.47 6.25
N ARG A 44 -20.97 -10.08 7.39
CA ARG A 44 -22.33 -9.51 7.48
C ARG A 44 -22.39 -8.02 7.12
N GLU A 45 -21.28 -7.31 7.23
CA GLU A 45 -21.24 -5.87 6.95
C GLU A 45 -21.11 -5.58 5.45
N LEU A 46 -20.45 -6.46 4.69
CA LEU A 46 -20.16 -6.29 3.26
C LEU A 46 -19.49 -4.93 2.94
N ALA A 47 -18.75 -4.40 3.91
CA ALA A 47 -18.07 -3.12 3.81
C ALA A 47 -17.07 -3.11 2.64
N ASP A 48 -16.77 -1.91 2.14
CA ASP A 48 -15.73 -1.75 1.12
C ASP A 48 -14.38 -2.16 1.71
N ARG A 49 -13.73 -3.12 1.05
CA ARG A 49 -12.37 -3.51 1.40
C ARG A 49 -11.41 -2.49 0.80
N SER A 50 -10.26 -2.32 1.44
CA SER A 50 -9.18 -1.49 0.90
C SER A 50 -8.88 -1.88 -0.56
N ARG A 51 -8.79 -0.88 -1.43
CA ARG A 51 -8.39 -1.05 -2.83
C ARG A 51 -6.87 -1.03 -2.99
N ARG A 52 -6.13 -0.88 -1.89
CA ARG A 52 -4.68 -0.83 -1.90
C ARG A 52 -4.13 -2.22 -2.29
N PRO A 53 -3.18 -2.30 -3.24
CA PRO A 53 -2.51 -3.55 -3.56
C PRO A 53 -1.89 -4.15 -2.29
N HIS A 54 -2.19 -5.42 -2.03
CA HIS A 54 -1.59 -6.15 -0.90
C HIS A 54 -0.07 -6.32 -1.09
N ILE A 55 0.38 -6.41 -2.34
CA ILE A 55 1.78 -6.60 -2.71
C ILE A 55 2.15 -5.55 -3.74
N SER A 56 3.26 -4.86 -3.51
CA SER A 56 3.90 -3.97 -4.49
C SER A 56 5.18 -4.66 -4.95
N PRO A 57 5.19 -5.33 -6.11
CA PRO A 57 6.35 -6.12 -6.56
C PRO A 57 7.61 -5.28 -6.79
N MET A 58 7.46 -3.96 -6.97
CA MET A 58 8.58 -3.00 -7.07
C MET A 58 8.96 -2.36 -5.73
N ARG A 59 8.40 -2.82 -4.59
CA ARG A 59 8.79 -2.30 -3.28
C ARG A 59 10.24 -2.71 -3.01
N CYS A 60 11.06 -1.74 -2.63
CA CYS A 60 12.44 -2.00 -2.26
C CYS A 60 12.51 -2.92 -1.03
N ASN A 61 13.54 -3.74 -0.93
CA ASN A 61 13.80 -4.52 0.26
C ASN A 61 14.06 -3.55 1.43
N GLU A 62 13.44 -3.80 2.58
CA GLU A 62 13.56 -2.98 3.80
C GLU A 62 15.02 -2.77 4.24
N ALA A 63 15.88 -3.77 4.06
CA ALA A 63 17.31 -3.66 4.34
C ALA A 63 18.00 -2.63 3.42
N VAL A 64 17.66 -2.64 2.13
CA VAL A 64 18.20 -1.69 1.14
C VAL A 64 17.67 -0.29 1.40
N GLU A 65 16.38 -0.17 1.75
CA GLU A 65 15.78 1.12 2.11
C GLU A 65 16.47 1.73 3.34
N THR A 66 16.71 0.92 4.39
CA THR A 66 17.40 1.34 5.61
C THR A 66 18.81 1.83 5.32
N GLU A 67 19.55 1.11 4.48
CA GLU A 67 20.92 1.49 4.10
C GLU A 67 20.95 2.82 3.33
N VAL A 68 20.07 2.98 2.33
CA VAL A 68 19.97 4.21 1.53
C VAL A 68 19.55 5.40 2.40
N LEU A 69 18.67 5.21 3.38
CA LEU A 69 18.29 6.22 4.35
C LEU A 69 19.47 6.60 5.27
N GLY A 70 20.25 5.64 5.75
CA GLY A 70 21.46 5.91 6.53
C GLY A 70 22.47 6.77 5.75
N VAL A 71 22.69 6.48 4.47
CA VAL A 71 23.56 7.29 3.59
C VAL A 71 22.97 8.68 3.36
N ARG A 72 21.64 8.80 3.24
CA ARG A 72 20.94 10.08 3.10
C ARG A 72 21.09 10.94 4.36
N ASP A 73 20.94 10.36 5.54
CA ASP A 73 21.04 11.06 6.83
C ASP A 73 22.47 11.51 7.12
N ALA A 74 23.46 10.69 6.77
CA ALA A 74 24.87 11.07 6.84
C ALA A 74 25.23 12.21 5.86
N HIS A 75 24.46 12.36 4.78
CA HIS A 75 24.74 13.30 3.70
C HIS A 75 23.48 14.05 3.21
N PRO A 76 22.88 14.93 4.04
CA PRO A 76 21.59 15.55 3.75
C PRO A 76 21.65 16.48 2.52
N ALA A 77 22.81 17.09 2.25
CA ALA A 77 23.03 17.97 1.10
C ALA A 77 23.27 17.22 -0.22
N TRP A 78 23.29 15.88 -0.23
CA TRP A 78 23.59 15.12 -1.44
C TRP A 78 22.35 14.78 -2.26
N GLY A 79 22.43 15.06 -3.56
CA GLY A 79 21.44 14.62 -4.53
C GLY A 79 21.57 13.13 -4.85
N ARG A 80 20.53 12.58 -5.49
CA ARG A 80 20.39 11.14 -5.85
C ARG A 80 21.64 10.51 -6.43
N ALA A 81 22.35 11.21 -7.32
CA ALA A 81 23.50 10.67 -8.06
C ALA A 81 24.69 10.36 -7.14
N LYS A 82 24.90 11.17 -6.09
CA LYS A 82 26.02 10.97 -5.15
C LYS A 82 25.70 9.90 -4.13
N LEU A 83 24.46 9.86 -3.64
CA LEU A 83 23.98 8.80 -2.76
C LEU A 83 24.07 7.45 -3.45
N TRP A 84 23.68 7.39 -4.73
CA TRP A 84 23.84 6.19 -5.55
C TRP A 84 25.33 5.82 -5.70
N ALA A 85 26.23 6.76 -5.97
CA ALA A 85 27.65 6.47 -6.09
C ALA A 85 28.22 5.85 -4.79
N ILE A 86 27.99 6.50 -3.65
CA ILE A 86 28.47 6.03 -2.34
C ILE A 86 27.87 4.67 -1.97
N TRP A 87 26.56 4.52 -2.13
CA TRP A 87 25.88 3.25 -1.84
C TRP A 87 26.38 2.11 -2.75
N ASN A 88 26.77 2.40 -4.00
CA ASN A 88 27.38 1.41 -4.91
C ASN A 88 28.91 1.27 -4.74
N GLY A 89 29.50 1.81 -3.67
CA GLY A 89 30.95 1.74 -3.43
C GLY A 89 31.82 2.50 -4.44
N ARG A 90 31.23 3.40 -5.24
CA ARG A 90 31.97 4.31 -6.12
C ARG A 90 32.27 5.58 -5.35
N GLU A 91 33.56 5.93 -5.21
CA GLU A 91 33.93 7.21 -4.64
C GLU A 91 33.28 8.35 -5.47
N PRO A 92 32.52 9.26 -4.84
CA PRO A 92 31.98 10.40 -5.54
C PRO A 92 33.15 11.32 -5.89
N THR A 93 33.43 11.44 -7.18
CA THR A 93 34.61 12.14 -7.69
C THR A 93 34.77 13.53 -7.05
N ARG A 94 35.91 13.69 -6.38
CA ARG A 94 36.34 14.84 -5.57
C ARG A 94 36.09 16.18 -6.27
N ARG A 95 35.09 16.95 -5.80
CA ARG A 95 35.06 18.42 -5.91
C ARG A 95 33.99 19.09 -5.05
N PHE A 96 33.58 18.47 -3.94
CA PHE A 96 32.55 19.06 -3.06
C PHE A 96 33.03 19.12 -1.62
N ARG A 97 33.02 20.34 -1.07
CA ARG A 97 33.25 20.61 0.34
C ARG A 97 32.11 19.98 1.15
N PRO A 98 32.37 19.16 2.18
CA PRO A 98 31.34 18.71 3.09
C PRO A 98 30.74 19.92 3.81
N PHE A 99 29.40 19.99 3.88
CA PHE A 99 28.74 20.79 4.90
C PHE A 99 28.92 20.01 6.21
N MET A 100 29.82 20.47 7.08
CA MET A 100 29.96 19.92 8.44
C MET A 100 28.83 20.48 9.29
N PRO A 101 27.84 19.69 9.73
CA PRO A 101 26.95 20.13 10.79
C PRO A 101 27.78 20.33 12.06
N SER A 102 27.56 21.45 12.76
CA SER A 102 28.33 21.88 13.91
C SER A 102 28.46 20.79 14.97
N SER A 103 29.70 20.51 15.39
CA SER A 103 30.03 19.65 16.53
C SER A 103 29.48 20.29 17.80
N SER A 104 28.24 19.97 18.18
CA SER A 104 27.64 20.43 19.44
C SER A 104 26.80 19.33 20.11
N ALA A 105 27.20 18.07 19.96
CA ALA A 105 26.58 16.93 20.64
C ALA A 105 27.62 15.97 21.25
N MET A 106 28.71 16.51 21.79
CA MET A 106 29.76 15.75 22.49
C MET A 106 30.13 16.40 23.82
N ILE A 107 29.15 16.79 24.66
CA ILE A 107 29.30 16.75 26.12
C ILE A 107 27.91 16.69 26.75
N GLY A 108 27.57 15.56 27.36
CA GLY A 108 26.35 15.36 28.14
C GLY A 108 26.69 14.46 29.32
N SER A 109 26.75 15.12 30.48
CA SER A 109 27.01 14.74 31.88
C SER A 109 26.86 13.27 32.31
#